data_AF-H1LT48-F1
#
_entry.id   AF-H1LT48-F1
#
_cell.length_a   1.000
_cell.length_b   1.000
_cell.length_c   1.000
_cell.angle_alpha   90.00
_cell.angle_beta   90.00
_cell.angle_gamma   90.00
#
_symmetry.space_group_name_H-M   'P 1'
#
loop_
_entity.id
_entity.type
_entity.pdbx_description
1 polymer ?
#
loop_
_entity_poly.entity_id
_entity_poly.type
_entity_poly.pdbx_seq_one_letter_code
_entity_poly.pdbx_strand_id
1 'polypeptide(L)'
;MRETDNLKLKMPDGTDNYNVEDFNSNFAKLDKAVSSTRQIQVTASRFTAQGPYTQRIDVAGIKSTDVPEISLLIPDGVTDSTRVKAIKKAWSCVDRIDTYDGYIVISCFVKKPETDILLLMKGV
;
A
#
# COMPACT_ATOMS: atom_id res chain seq x y z
N MET A 1 -31.36 1.66 7.91
CA MET A 1 -29.98 2.08 7.57
C MET A 1 -29.00 0.93 7.62
N ARG A 2 -28.52 0.53 6.43
CA ARG A 2 -27.45 -0.46 6.22
C ARG A 2 -26.11 0.22 5.95
N GLU A 3 -25.02 -0.54 5.93
CA GLU A 3 -23.68 -0.02 5.61
C GLU A 3 -23.09 -0.68 4.34
N THR A 4 -22.20 0.03 3.65
CA THR A 4 -21.37 -0.59 2.58
C THR A 4 -20.31 -1.52 3.16
N ASP A 5 -19.83 -2.48 2.38
CA ASP A 5 -18.94 -3.52 2.91
C ASP A 5 -17.54 -3.02 3.27
N ASN A 6 -16.94 -2.19 2.39
CA ASN A 6 -15.52 -1.83 2.52
C ASN A 6 -15.31 -0.61 3.43
N LEU A 7 -16.04 0.48 3.17
CA LEU A 7 -15.85 1.76 3.88
C LEU A 7 -16.88 1.99 4.98
N LYS A 8 -17.79 1.03 5.21
CA LYS A 8 -18.87 1.13 6.19
C LYS A 8 -19.63 2.45 6.07
N LEU A 9 -19.93 2.84 4.82
CA LEU A 9 -20.68 4.06 4.55
C LEU A 9 -22.14 3.80 4.85
N LYS A 10 -22.74 4.69 5.62
CA LYS A 10 -24.16 4.63 5.98
C LYS A 10 -25.01 4.83 4.73
N MET A 11 -25.94 3.92 4.50
CA MET A 11 -26.82 3.92 3.34
C MET A 11 -28.27 3.94 3.84
N PRO A 12 -28.92 5.12 3.78
CA PRO A 12 -30.31 5.26 4.15
C PRO A 12 -31.20 4.36 3.29
N ASP A 13 -32.18 3.73 3.92
CA ASP A 13 -33.24 2.99 3.25
C ASP A 13 -34.44 3.92 3.00
N GLY A 14 -35.40 3.51 2.15
CA GLY A 14 -36.52 4.36 1.73
C GLY A 14 -37.46 4.82 2.85
N THR A 15 -37.35 4.22 4.04
CA THR A 15 -38.11 4.56 5.26
C THR A 15 -37.30 5.37 6.27
N ASP A 16 -36.00 5.58 6.04
CA ASP A 16 -35.14 6.33 6.95
C ASP A 16 -35.38 7.84 6.77
N ASN A 17 -35.40 8.58 7.87
CA ASN A 17 -35.43 10.04 7.82
C ASN A 17 -34.08 10.58 7.34
N TYR A 18 -34.10 11.70 6.62
CA TYR A 18 -32.87 12.39 6.21
C TYR A 18 -32.07 12.85 7.43
N ASN A 19 -30.78 12.52 7.48
CA ASN A 19 -29.85 12.93 8.53
C ASN A 19 -28.53 13.43 7.92
N VAL A 20 -28.27 14.73 8.03
CA VAL A 20 -27.07 15.37 7.48
C VAL A 20 -25.76 14.82 8.08
N GLU A 21 -25.79 14.40 9.34
CA GLU A 21 -24.59 13.86 10.02
C GLU A 21 -24.12 12.55 9.40
N ASP A 22 -25.05 11.74 8.89
CA ASP A 22 -24.70 10.48 8.23
C ASP A 22 -23.95 10.75 6.92
N PHE A 23 -24.41 11.74 6.15
CA PHE A 23 -23.72 12.19 4.94
C PHE A 23 -22.34 12.77 5.25
N ASN A 24 -22.24 13.69 6.21
CA ASN A 24 -20.95 14.29 6.61
C ASN A 24 -19.94 13.21 7.05
N SER A 25 -20.40 12.24 7.85
CA SER A 25 -19.54 11.13 8.29
C SER A 25 -19.05 10.26 7.14
N ASN A 26 -19.91 10.00 6.15
CA ASN A 26 -19.53 9.26 4.95
C ASN A 26 -18.54 10.03 4.09
N PHE A 27 -18.75 11.34 3.89
CA PHE A 27 -17.82 12.18 3.14
C PHE A 27 -16.45 12.25 3.80
N ALA A 28 -16.37 12.35 5.13
CA ALA A 28 -15.09 12.29 5.85
C ALA A 28 -14.38 10.93 5.67
N LYS A 29 -15.14 9.82 5.70
CA LYS A 29 -14.60 8.47 5.43
C LYS A 29 -14.07 8.35 4.01
N LEU A 30 -14.83 8.85 3.03
CA LEU A 30 -14.44 8.86 1.62
C LEU A 30 -13.19 9.69 1.40
N ASP A 31 -13.16 10.94 1.89
CA ASP A 31 -12.03 11.85 1.77
C ASP A 31 -10.73 11.23 2.30
N LYS A 32 -10.81 10.60 3.49
CA LYS A 32 -9.68 9.86 4.06
C LYS A 32 -9.26 8.67 3.19
N ALA A 33 -10.21 7.86 2.72
CA ALA A 33 -9.92 6.65 1.94
C ALA A 33 -9.35 6.96 0.55
N VAL A 34 -9.82 8.05 -0.09
CA VAL A 34 -9.34 8.44 -1.43
C VAL A 34 -8.01 9.20 -1.36
N SER A 35 -7.68 9.84 -0.25
CA SER A 35 -6.41 10.56 -0.07
C SER A 35 -5.33 9.74 0.62
N SER A 36 -5.69 8.65 1.32
CA SER A 36 -4.71 7.86 2.07
C SER A 36 -3.65 7.27 1.14
N THR A 37 -2.40 7.57 1.48
CA THR A 37 -1.24 6.88 0.94
C THR A 37 -0.33 6.50 2.09
N ARG A 38 0.40 5.40 1.93
CA ARG A 38 1.39 4.94 2.89
C ARG A 38 2.70 4.71 2.18
N GLN A 39 3.78 5.18 2.79
CA GLN A 39 5.11 4.90 2.30
C GLN A 39 5.64 3.62 2.96
N ILE A 40 6.18 2.71 2.16
CA ILE A 40 6.70 1.42 2.58
C ILE A 40 8.19 1.37 2.27
N GLN A 41 9.01 1.24 3.33
CA GLN A 41 10.45 1.08 3.20
C GLN A 41 10.79 -0.39 2.92
N VAL A 42 11.42 -0.65 1.79
CA VAL A 42 11.97 -1.95 1.41
C VAL A 42 13.47 -1.90 1.61
N THR A 43 14.00 -2.85 2.38
CA THR A 43 15.41 -2.83 2.81
C THR A 43 16.13 -4.00 2.14
N ALA A 44 17.07 -3.69 1.26
CA ALA A 44 17.77 -4.67 0.44
C ALA A 44 18.44 -5.78 1.28
N SER A 45 18.98 -5.42 2.44
CA SER A 45 19.64 -6.36 3.35
C SER A 45 18.69 -7.30 4.10
N ARG A 46 17.37 -7.04 4.09
CA ARG A 46 16.35 -7.84 4.80
C ARG A 46 15.69 -8.93 3.95
N PHE A 47 16.07 -9.04 2.68
CA PHE A 47 15.66 -10.16 1.86
C PHE A 47 16.33 -11.46 2.32
N THR A 48 15.62 -12.58 2.18
CA THR A 48 16.18 -13.92 2.40
C THR A 48 17.48 -14.12 1.61
N ALA A 49 18.36 -15.00 2.10
CA ALA A 49 19.66 -15.23 1.48
C ALA A 49 19.57 -16.06 0.19
N GLN A 50 18.56 -16.92 0.07
CA GLN A 50 18.33 -17.81 -1.05
C GLN A 50 16.94 -17.60 -1.65
N GLY A 51 16.83 -17.91 -2.95
CA GLY A 51 15.61 -17.76 -3.73
C GLY A 51 14.49 -18.75 -3.33
N PRO A 52 13.21 -18.36 -3.45
CA PRO A 52 12.73 -17.02 -3.81
C PRO A 52 13.11 -15.99 -2.75
N TYR A 53 13.61 -14.83 -3.19
CA TYR A 53 14.06 -13.78 -2.30
C TYR A 53 12.84 -13.05 -1.77
N THR A 54 12.62 -13.08 -0.46
CA THR A 54 11.43 -12.49 0.14
C THR A 54 11.76 -11.54 1.27
N GLN A 55 10.95 -10.50 1.42
CA GLN A 55 10.95 -9.60 2.58
C GLN A 55 9.52 -9.41 3.07
N ARG A 56 9.28 -9.71 4.35
CA ARG A 56 8.04 -9.33 5.05
C ARG A 56 8.15 -7.92 5.57
N ILE A 57 7.08 -7.14 5.41
CA ILE A 57 6.97 -5.79 5.97
C ILE A 57 5.61 -5.68 6.68
N ASP A 58 5.63 -5.34 7.96
CA ASP A 58 4.39 -5.14 8.72
C ASP A 58 3.73 -3.82 8.32
N VAL A 59 2.41 -3.86 8.12
CA VAL A 59 1.59 -2.75 7.65
C VAL A 59 0.30 -2.74 8.47
N ALA A 60 0.22 -1.86 9.46
CA ALA A 60 -0.89 -1.85 10.40
C ALA A 60 -2.24 -1.66 9.69
N GLY A 61 -3.17 -2.59 9.91
CA GLY A 61 -4.54 -2.51 9.40
C GLY A 61 -4.77 -3.01 7.99
N ILE A 62 -3.73 -3.40 7.24
CA ILE A 62 -3.92 -4.05 5.93
C ILE A 62 -4.56 -5.43 6.12
N LYS A 63 -5.36 -5.86 5.14
CA LYS A 63 -6.06 -7.14 5.10
C LYS A 63 -5.57 -7.99 3.94
N SER A 64 -5.72 -9.31 4.06
CA SER A 64 -5.43 -10.24 2.96
C SER A 64 -6.33 -10.06 1.74
N THR A 65 -7.44 -9.35 1.88
CA THR A 65 -8.37 -9.01 0.80
C THR A 65 -8.03 -7.69 0.12
N ASP A 66 -7.11 -6.90 0.67
CA ASP A 66 -6.73 -5.62 0.09
C ASP A 66 -5.90 -5.84 -1.16
N VAL A 67 -6.20 -5.06 -2.20
CA VAL A 67 -5.47 -5.05 -3.48
C VAL A 67 -4.95 -3.63 -3.72
N PRO A 68 -3.87 -3.23 -3.02
CA PRO A 68 -3.35 -1.87 -3.13
C PRO A 68 -2.72 -1.59 -4.50
N GLU A 69 -2.78 -0.34 -4.91
CA GLU A 69 -1.93 0.17 -5.97
C GLU A 69 -0.57 0.54 -5.38
N ILE A 70 0.50 -0.02 -5.94
CA ILE A 70 1.87 0.18 -5.47
C ILE A 70 2.70 0.80 -6.58
N SER A 71 3.39 1.89 -6.26
CA SER A 71 4.32 2.55 -7.17
C SER A 71 5.66 2.82 -6.49
N LEU A 72 6.72 2.95 -7.30
CA LEU A 72 8.02 3.38 -6.81
C LEU A 72 7.99 4.87 -6.47
N LEU A 73 8.43 5.22 -5.26
CA LEU A 73 8.70 6.59 -4.87
C LEU A 73 10.21 6.86 -4.91
N ILE A 74 10.63 7.88 -5.65
CA ILE A 74 12.00 8.39 -5.54
C ILE A 74 12.03 9.32 -4.32
N PRO A 75 12.88 9.09 -3.31
CA PRO A 75 12.92 9.92 -2.12
C PRO A 75 13.21 11.39 -2.43
N ASP A 76 12.64 12.30 -1.64
CA ASP A 76 12.83 13.74 -1.81
C ASP A 76 14.32 14.12 -1.79
N GLY A 77 14.70 15.04 -2.68
CA GLY A 77 16.08 15.49 -2.83
C GLY A 77 17.01 14.53 -3.59
N VAL A 78 16.56 13.32 -3.95
CA VAL A 78 17.34 12.42 -4.82
C VAL A 78 17.22 12.87 -6.27
N THR A 79 18.24 13.59 -6.75
CA THR A 79 18.34 14.07 -8.14
C THR A 79 19.51 13.47 -8.92
N ASP A 80 20.49 12.87 -8.23
CA ASP A 80 21.63 12.23 -8.89
C ASP A 80 21.21 11.03 -9.75
N SER A 81 21.64 11.05 -11.01
CA SER A 81 21.26 10.04 -12.00
C SER A 81 21.74 8.63 -11.65
N THR A 82 22.88 8.49 -10.97
CA THR A 82 23.40 7.18 -10.56
C THR A 82 22.51 6.59 -9.48
N ARG A 83 22.13 7.40 -8.48
CA ARG A 83 21.20 6.99 -7.43
C ARG A 83 19.81 6.66 -7.96
N VAL A 84 19.25 7.48 -8.85
CA VAL A 84 17.93 7.23 -9.47
C VAL A 84 17.93 5.92 -10.25
N LYS A 85 18.99 5.64 -11.03
CA LYS A 85 19.11 4.37 -11.78
C LYS A 85 19.20 3.16 -10.83
N ALA A 86 19.95 3.26 -9.74
CA ALA A 86 20.06 2.20 -8.74
C ALA A 86 18.70 1.88 -8.09
N ILE A 87 17.93 2.91 -7.70
CA ILE A 87 16.58 2.77 -7.14
C ILE A 87 15.63 2.11 -8.15
N LYS A 88 15.61 2.58 -9.41
CA LYS A 88 14.78 1.98 -10.46
C LYS A 88 15.14 0.52 -10.76
N LYS A 89 16.44 0.19 -10.76
CA LYS A 89 16.93 -1.19 -10.93
C LYS A 89 16.55 -2.09 -9.76
N ALA A 90 16.55 -1.56 -8.53
CA ALA A 90 16.08 -2.28 -7.36
C ALA A 90 14.57 -2.56 -7.44
N TRP A 91 13.77 -1.57 -7.87
CA TRP A 91 12.33 -1.77 -8.10
C TRP A 91 12.05 -2.83 -9.17
N SER A 92 12.82 -2.87 -10.25
CA SER A 92 12.66 -3.88 -11.30
C SER A 92 13.00 -5.31 -10.86
N CYS A 93 13.43 -5.52 -9.61
CA CYS A 93 13.61 -6.86 -9.04
C CYS A 93 12.33 -7.40 -8.40
N VAL A 94 11.35 -6.54 -8.10
CA VAL A 94 10.10 -6.94 -7.43
C VAL A 94 9.17 -7.55 -8.46
N ASP A 95 8.85 -8.84 -8.27
CA ASP A 95 7.98 -9.59 -9.17
C ASP A 95 6.55 -9.70 -8.64
N ARG A 96 6.39 -9.76 -7.30
CA ARG A 96 5.09 -9.91 -6.66
C ARG A 96 5.06 -9.27 -5.28
N ILE A 97 3.90 -8.73 -4.91
CA ILE A 97 3.60 -8.27 -3.55
C ILE A 97 2.28 -8.90 -3.14
N ASP A 98 2.34 -9.74 -2.11
CA ASP A 98 1.18 -10.43 -1.56
C ASP A 98 0.72 -9.73 -0.26
N THR A 99 -0.59 -9.51 -0.09
CA THR A 99 -1.18 -8.90 1.10
C THR A 99 -1.69 -9.96 2.07
N TYR A 100 -1.50 -9.71 3.37
CA TYR A 100 -1.96 -10.56 4.47
C TYR A 100 -2.53 -9.67 5.58
N ASP A 101 -3.21 -10.26 6.55
CA ASP A 101 -3.69 -9.50 7.71
C ASP A 101 -2.52 -8.94 8.53
N GLY A 102 -2.32 -7.63 8.44
CA GLY A 102 -1.31 -6.87 9.17
C GLY A 102 0.08 -6.79 8.52
N TYR A 103 0.31 -7.39 7.36
CA TYR A 103 1.60 -7.33 6.67
C TYR A 103 1.52 -7.59 5.16
N ILE A 104 2.61 -7.27 4.46
CA ILE A 104 2.83 -7.66 3.06
C ILE A 104 4.07 -8.52 2.93
N VAL A 105 4.14 -9.31 1.86
CA VAL A 105 5.35 -10.04 1.47
C VAL A 105 5.75 -9.61 0.07
N ILE A 106 6.95 -9.06 -0.04
CA ILE A 106 7.58 -8.73 -1.32
C ILE A 106 8.39 -9.95 -1.77
N SER A 107 8.18 -10.38 -3.02
CA SER A 107 8.88 -11.49 -3.63
C SER A 107 9.66 -11.06 -4.87
N CYS A 108 10.92 -11.50 -4.94
CA CYS A 108 11.79 -11.37 -6.09
C CYS A 108 12.28 -12.78 -6.49
N PHE A 109 11.93 -13.22 -7.70
CA PHE A 109 12.16 -14.59 -8.17
C PHE A 109 13.50 -14.76 -8.88
N VAL A 110 14.03 -13.69 -9.48
CA VAL A 110 15.30 -13.75 -10.23
C VAL A 110 16.48 -13.30 -9.38
N LYS A 111 16.40 -12.10 -8.80
CA LYS A 111 17.45 -11.51 -7.96
C LYS A 111 16.83 -10.56 -6.94
N LYS A 112 17.48 -10.38 -5.81
CA LYS A 112 17.05 -9.38 -4.82
C LYS A 112 17.56 -7.98 -5.14
N PRO A 113 16.89 -6.92 -4.65
CA PRO A 113 17.43 -5.57 -4.65
C PRO A 113 18.78 -5.47 -3.93
N GLU A 114 19.67 -4.62 -4.42
CA GLU A 114 20.92 -4.24 -3.76
C GLU A 114 20.85 -2.82 -3.18
N THR A 115 19.76 -2.11 -3.43
CA THR A 115 19.53 -0.74 -2.99
C THR A 115 18.17 -0.68 -2.31
N ASP A 116 18.11 -0.01 -1.16
CA ASP A 116 16.86 0.27 -0.47
C ASP A 116 15.96 1.13 -1.35
N ILE A 117 14.67 0.82 -1.35
CA ILE A 117 13.66 1.54 -2.13
C ILE A 117 12.47 1.90 -1.25
N LEU A 118 11.81 2.99 -1.63
CA LEU A 118 10.60 3.47 -0.98
C LEU A 118 9.44 3.26 -1.94
N LEU A 119 8.37 2.63 -1.47
CA LEU A 119 7.16 2.40 -2.26
C LEU A 119 6.04 3.28 -1.74
N LEU A 120 5.22 3.81 -2.64
CA LEU A 120 3.96 4.44 -2.31
C LEU A 120 2.84 3.43 -2.52
N MET A 121 2.05 3.21 -1.47
CA MET A 121 0.92 2.30 -1.45
C MET A 121 -0.37 3.08 -1.26
N LYS A 122 -1.37 2.80 -2.09
CA LYS A 122 -2.70 3.43 -2.08
C LYS A 122 -3.80 2.37 -2.03
N GLY A 123 -4.94 2.71 -1.44
CA GLY A 123 -6.12 1.84 -1.40
C GLY A 123 -6.19 0.92 -0.17
N VAL A 124 -5.61 1.37 0.95
CA VAL A 124 -5.57 0.71 2.28
C VAL A 124 -5.76 1.71 3.42
#